data_AF-A0A2S3QDL1-F1
#
_entry.id   AF-A0A2S3QDL1-F1
#
_cell.length_a   1.000
_cell.length_b   1.000
_cell.length_c   1.000
_cell.angle_alpha   90.00
_cell.angle_beta   90.00
_cell.angle_gamma   90.00
#
_symmetry.space_group_name_H-M   'P 1'
#
loop_
_entity.id
_entity.type
_entity.pdbx_description
1 polymer ?
#
loop_
_entity_poly.entity_id
_entity_poly.type
_entity_poly.pdbx_seq_one_letter_code
_entity_poly.pdbx_strand_id
1 'polypeptide(L)'
;MTCEHCGSNISPDGTSCPQCGFEIPKPSASKKSAKVVPFRPRKKARRPVPSKKRPPTPTFFWWFIAILAAAIILPYIVPMHP
;
A
#
# COMPACT_ATOMS: atom_id res chain seq x y z
N MET A 1 13.91 -28.14 44.96
CA MET A 1 14.55 -26.91 45.48
C MET A 1 14.10 -26.72 46.92
N THR A 2 14.91 -26.12 47.79
CA THR A 2 14.53 -25.85 49.19
C THR A 2 13.90 -24.47 49.32
N CYS A 3 12.94 -24.33 50.23
CA CYS A 3 12.35 -23.04 50.57
C CYS A 3 13.36 -22.17 51.32
N GLU A 4 13.65 -20.96 50.83
CA GLU A 4 14.51 -20.00 51.53
C GLU A 4 13.90 -19.51 52.86
N HIS A 5 12.58 -19.62 53.02
CA HIS A 5 11.88 -19.13 54.22
C HIS A 5 11.73 -20.19 55.32
N CYS A 6 11.51 -21.46 54.97
CA CYS A 6 11.25 -22.52 55.95
C CYS A 6 12.12 -23.78 55.80
N GLY A 7 13.00 -23.82 54.80
CA GLY A 7 13.89 -24.97 54.54
C GLY A 7 13.20 -26.23 54.00
N SER A 8 11.87 -26.21 53.82
CA SER A 8 11.13 -27.38 53.30
C SER A 8 11.44 -27.65 51.82
N ASN A 9 11.33 -28.92 51.41
CA ASN A 9 11.50 -29.29 50.00
C ASN A 9 10.28 -28.87 49.19
N ILE A 10 10.49 -28.04 48.16
CA ILE A 10 9.43 -27.57 47.26
C ILE A 10 9.71 -28.00 45.81
N SER A 11 8.62 -28.26 45.08
CA SER A 11 8.64 -28.52 43.64
C SER A 11 8.91 -27.25 42.84
N PRO A 12 9.81 -27.27 41.83
CA PRO A 12 10.17 -26.12 41.00
C PRO A 12 9.01 -25.50 40.21
N ASP A 13 7.92 -26.23 40.02
CA ASP A 13 6.77 -25.80 39.22
C ASP A 13 5.65 -25.14 40.03
N GLY A 14 5.78 -25.12 41.37
CA GLY A 14 4.81 -24.49 42.27
C GLY A 14 4.94 -22.97 42.30
N THR A 15 3.82 -22.25 42.39
CA THR A 15 3.78 -20.79 42.58
C THR A 15 4.08 -20.36 44.01
N SER A 16 3.89 -21.25 44.98
CA SER A 16 4.06 -20.95 46.41
C SER A 16 4.47 -22.20 47.17
N CYS A 17 5.14 -22.00 48.31
CA CYS A 17 5.51 -23.07 49.22
C CYS A 17 4.25 -23.65 49.88
N PRO A 18 3.99 -24.97 49.80
CA PRO A 18 2.83 -25.57 50.45
C PRO A 18 2.89 -25.53 51.98
N GLN A 19 4.08 -25.31 52.57
CA GLN A 19 4.28 -25.42 54.01
C GLN A 19 4.27 -24.08 54.74
N CYS A 20 4.76 -23.01 54.12
CA CYS A 20 4.77 -21.67 54.71
C CYS A 20 4.05 -20.62 53.88
N GLY A 21 3.51 -20.97 52.71
CA GLY A 21 2.78 -20.06 51.83
C GLY A 21 3.64 -19.08 51.04
N PHE A 22 4.97 -19.09 51.21
CA PHE A 22 5.88 -18.13 50.56
C PHE A 22 5.86 -18.27 49.03
N GLU A 23 5.73 -17.14 48.31
CA GLU A 23 5.66 -17.14 46.85
C GLU A 23 7.01 -17.45 46.21
N ILE A 24 7.00 -18.32 45.21
CA ILE A 24 8.21 -18.78 44.52
C ILE A 24 8.29 -18.04 43.18
N PRO A 25 9.38 -17.28 42.93
CA PRO A 25 9.54 -16.58 41.66
C PRO A 25 9.66 -17.60 40.53
N LYS A 26 8.69 -17.59 39.61
CA LYS A 26 8.75 -18.45 38.42
C LYS A 26 10.00 -18.11 37.62
N PRO A 27 10.73 -19.10 37.08
CA PRO A 27 11.82 -18.83 36.15
C PRO A 27 11.21 -18.13 34.93
N SER A 28 11.37 -16.81 34.86
CA SER A 28 10.82 -15.99 33.78
C SER A 28 11.36 -16.52 32.46
N ALA A 29 10.46 -16.97 31.58
CA ALA A 29 10.80 -17.49 30.28
C ALA A 29 11.86 -16.59 29.62
N SER A 30 13.00 -17.21 29.33
CA SER A 30 14.18 -16.61 28.72
C SER A 30 13.77 -15.64 27.62
N LYS A 31 14.02 -14.34 27.83
CA LYS A 31 13.84 -13.33 26.78
C LYS A 31 14.85 -13.67 25.69
N LYS A 32 14.40 -14.34 24.62
CA LYS A 32 15.24 -14.67 23.48
C LYS A 32 15.83 -13.35 22.95
N SER A 33 17.14 -13.21 23.05
CA SER A 33 17.87 -12.04 22.57
C SER A 33 17.53 -11.83 21.09
N ALA A 34 17.03 -10.64 20.76
CA ALA A 34 16.57 -10.34 19.42
C ALA A 34 17.75 -10.43 18.44
N LYS A 35 17.60 -11.26 17.40
CA LYS A 35 18.60 -11.38 16.34
C LYS A 35 18.62 -10.08 15.54
N VAL A 36 19.77 -9.41 15.49
CA VAL A 36 19.97 -8.21 14.67
C VAL A 36 19.80 -8.57 13.20
N VAL A 37 18.78 -8.01 12.57
CA VAL A 37 18.55 -8.11 11.11
C VAL A 37 19.14 -6.87 10.45
N PRO A 38 20.10 -6.99 9.52
CA PRO A 38 20.68 -5.84 8.84
C PRO A 38 19.62 -5.11 8.01
N PHE A 39 19.66 -3.78 8.05
CA PHE A 39 18.72 -2.92 7.34
C PHE A 39 18.90 -3.05 5.82
N ARG A 40 17.86 -3.49 5.11
CA ARG A 40 17.79 -3.42 3.64
C ARG A 40 16.84 -2.30 3.21
N PRO A 41 17.33 -1.20 2.62
CA PRO A 41 16.47 -0.13 2.16
C PRO A 41 15.55 -0.60 1.03
N ARG A 42 14.25 -0.44 1.22
CA ARG A 42 13.23 -0.77 0.22
C ARG A 42 13.31 0.24 -0.92
N LYS A 43 13.86 -0.18 -2.07
CA LYS A 43 13.82 0.65 -3.30
C LYS A 43 12.36 0.88 -3.67
N LYS A 44 11.88 2.12 -3.57
CA LYS A 44 10.56 2.51 -4.06
C LYS A 44 10.54 2.31 -5.57
N ALA A 45 9.73 1.37 -6.05
CA ALA A 45 9.46 1.21 -7.47
C ALA A 45 8.89 2.53 -8.00
N ARG A 46 9.50 3.09 -9.05
CA ARG A 46 8.93 4.27 -9.71
C ARG A 46 7.56 3.87 -10.25
N ARG A 47 6.52 4.63 -9.92
CA ARG A 47 5.22 4.47 -10.57
C ARG A 47 5.39 4.85 -12.05
N PRO A 48 4.84 4.08 -13.00
CA PRO A 48 4.82 4.49 -14.39
C PRO A 48 4.01 5.79 -14.53
N VAL A 49 4.54 6.74 -15.30
CA VAL A 49 3.90 8.04 -15.56
C VAL A 49 2.79 7.81 -16.61
N PRO A 50 1.55 8.28 -16.38
CA PRO A 50 0.47 8.12 -17.35
C PRO A 50 0.75 8.93 -18.62
N SER A 51 0.72 8.27 -19.78
CA SER A 51 0.90 8.92 -21.09
C SER A 51 -0.32 9.77 -21.43
N LYS A 52 -0.12 11.08 -21.59
CA LYS A 52 -1.16 12.05 -21.98
C LYS A 52 -1.55 11.79 -23.44
N LYS A 53 -2.69 11.12 -23.67
CA LYS A 53 -3.26 10.99 -25.03
C LYS A 53 -3.71 12.38 -25.50
N ARG A 54 -3.21 12.82 -26.65
CA ARG A 54 -3.68 14.07 -27.29
C ARG A 54 -5.11 13.86 -27.77
N PRO A 55 -6.01 14.84 -27.61
CA PRO A 55 -7.37 14.70 -28.12
C PRO A 55 -7.34 14.53 -29.64
N PRO A 56 -8.23 13.71 -30.22
CA PRO A 56 -8.36 13.61 -31.66
C PRO A 56 -8.73 14.98 -32.21
N THR A 57 -8.00 15.43 -33.24
CA THR A 57 -8.33 16.62 -34.01
C THR A 57 -9.78 16.48 -34.52
N PRO A 58 -10.65 17.47 -34.30
CA PRO A 58 -12.05 17.36 -34.70
C PRO A 58 -12.13 17.41 -36.24
N THR A 59 -12.10 16.25 -36.87
CA THR A 59 -12.43 16.03 -38.29
C THR A 59 -13.80 16.63 -38.63
N PHE A 60 -14.67 16.75 -37.63
CA PHE A 60 -15.97 17.42 -37.69
C PHE A 60 -15.89 18.90 -38.09
N PHE A 61 -14.89 19.66 -37.61
CA PHE A 61 -14.77 21.10 -37.92
C PHE A 61 -14.33 21.35 -39.36
N TRP A 62 -13.45 20.50 -39.89
CA TRP A 62 -13.03 20.57 -41.30
C TRP A 62 -14.17 20.24 -42.27
N TRP A 63 -15.04 19.30 -41.91
CA TRP A 63 -16.19 18.96 -42.74
C TRP A 63 -17.23 20.10 -42.77
N PHE A 64 -17.47 20.77 -41.64
CA PHE A 64 -18.30 21.97 -41.59
C PHE A 64 -17.76 23.10 -42.47
N ILE A 65 -16.45 23.36 -42.44
CA ILE A 65 -15.82 24.37 -43.31
C ILE A 65 -16.00 24.01 -44.78
N ALA A 66 -15.80 22.74 -45.17
CA ALA A 66 -15.96 22.29 -46.55
C ALA A 66 -17.41 22.46 -47.05
N ILE A 67 -18.41 22.14 -46.23
CA ILE A 67 -19.84 22.31 -46.58
C ILE A 67 -20.18 23.79 -46.75
N LEU A 68 -19.76 24.65 -45.81
CA LEU A 68 -19.96 26.10 -45.90
C LEU A 68 -19.34 26.69 -47.16
N ALA A 69 -18.09 26.30 -47.46
CA ALA A 69 -17.40 26.77 -48.66
C ALA A 69 -18.13 26.32 -49.94
N ALA A 70 -18.55 25.06 -50.01
CA ALA A 70 -19.31 24.57 -51.17
C ALA A 70 -20.63 25.32 -51.34
N ALA A 71 -21.40 25.53 -50.26
CA ALA A 71 -22.68 26.25 -50.30
C ALA A 71 -22.52 27.71 -50.77
N ILE A 72 -21.41 28.36 -50.41
CA ILE A 72 -21.10 29.72 -50.89
C ILE A 72 -20.69 29.68 -52.36
N ILE A 73 -19.86 28.73 -52.78
CA ILE A 73 -19.25 28.70 -54.12
C ILE A 73 -20.20 28.17 -55.21
N LEU A 74 -20.99 27.13 -54.92
CA LEU A 74 -21.98 26.52 -55.83
C LEU A 74 -22.88 27.53 -56.56
N PRO A 75 -23.50 28.53 -55.90
CA PRO A 75 -24.35 29.51 -56.57
C PRO A 75 -23.60 30.51 -57.45
N TYR A 76 -22.27 30.64 -57.33
CA TYR A 76 -21.46 31.45 -58.24
C TYR A 76 -20.93 30.65 -59.44
N ILE A 77 -20.79 29.33 -59.30
CA ILE A 77 -20.32 28.45 -60.38
C ILE A 77 -21.46 28.06 -61.31
N VAL A 78 -22.67 27.86 -60.80
CA VAL A 78 -23.86 27.63 -61.63
C VAL A 78 -24.44 29.00 -61.99
N PRO A 79 -24.29 29.51 -63.22
CA PRO A 79 -25.03 30.69 -63.63
C PRO A 79 -26.50 30.33 -63.47
N MET A 80 -27.20 31.07 -62.60
CA MET A 80 -28.65 31.20 -62.66
C MET A 80 -28.99 31.55 -64.11
N HIS A 81 -29.32 30.53 -64.90
CA HIS A 81 -29.86 30.71 -66.23
C HIS A 81 -31.29 31.24 -66.01
N PRO A 82 -31.66 32.39 -66.61
CA PRO A 82 -33.00 32.96 -66.47
C PRO A 82 -34.10 31.98 -66.87
#